data_AF-A0A6L5XFE8-F1
#
_entry.id   AF-A0A6L5XFE8-F1
#
_cell.length_a   1.000
_cell.length_b   1.000
_cell.length_c   1.000
_cell.angle_alpha   90.00
_cell.angle_beta   90.00
_cell.angle_gamma   90.00
#
_symmetry.space_group_name_H-M   'P 1'
#
loop_
_entity.id
_entity.type
_entity.pdbx_description
1 polymer ?
#
loop_
_entity_poly.entity_id
_entity_poly.type
_entity_poly.pdbx_seq_one_letter_code
_entity_poly.pdbx_strand_id
1 'polypeptide(L)'
;MLTITRNVSLRYLEKKQQNKSTPFSALSNRDFDTEGYTRADSPLAEKELMQLIDNLPEGYRKVFKMAVIEGYSHKEIAEELDIEPHSSSSQLTRAKAMLRNMLNKQTLP
;
A
#
# COMPACT_ATOMS: atom_id res chain seq x y z
N MET A 1 -25.46 -34.41 27.16
CA MET A 1 -25.36 -33.00 26.70
C MET A 1 -24.12 -32.29 27.30
N LEU A 2 -22.90 -32.84 27.18
CA LEU A 2 -21.67 -32.12 27.59
C LEU A 2 -20.47 -32.33 26.64
N THR A 3 -20.52 -33.31 25.72
CA THR A 3 -19.39 -33.61 24.80
C THR A 3 -19.36 -32.72 23.55
N ILE A 4 -20.53 -32.23 23.10
CA ILE A 4 -20.63 -31.43 21.86
C ILE A 4 -19.98 -30.05 22.08
N THR A 5 -20.15 -29.43 23.25
CA THR A 5 -19.62 -28.09 23.56
C THR A 5 -18.09 -28.05 23.55
N ARG A 6 -17.42 -29.11 24.03
CA ARG A 6 -15.94 -29.20 24.04
C ARG A 6 -15.36 -29.32 22.63
N ASN A 7 -16.03 -30.06 21.75
CA ASN A 7 -15.58 -30.23 20.36
C ASN A 7 -15.78 -28.96 19.52
N VAL A 8 -16.81 -28.17 19.82
CA VAL A 8 -17.03 -26.87 19.15
C VAL A 8 -15.98 -25.84 19.59
N SER A 9 -15.57 -25.87 20.86
CA SER A 9 -14.55 -24.94 21.38
C SER A 9 -13.13 -25.24 20.85
N LEU A 10 -12.78 -26.52 20.63
CA LEU A 10 -11.53 -26.90 19.96
C LEU A 10 -11.45 -26.39 18.50
N ARG A 11 -12.53 -26.54 17.71
CA ARG A 11 -12.57 -26.04 16.33
C ARG A 11 -12.47 -24.50 16.23
N TYR A 12 -12.96 -23.78 17.24
CA TYR A 12 -12.87 -22.33 17.29
C TYR A 12 -11.45 -21.84 17.61
N LEU A 13 -10.71 -22.58 18.45
CA LEU A 13 -9.29 -22.29 18.76
C LEU A 13 -8.35 -22.65 17.61
N GLU A 14 -8.61 -23.74 16.88
CA GLU A 14 -7.83 -24.10 15.68
C GLU A 14 -8.01 -23.08 14.55
N LYS A 15 -9.22 -22.51 14.38
CA LYS A 15 -9.49 -21.49 13.36
C LYS A 15 -8.82 -20.14 13.67
N LYS A 16 -8.53 -19.84 14.94
CA LYS A 16 -7.80 -18.63 15.36
C LYS A 16 -6.27 -18.80 15.26
N GLN A 17 -5.76 -20.03 15.39
CA GLN A 17 -4.32 -20.34 15.21
C GLN A 17 -3.91 -20.65 13.76
N GLN A 18 -4.88 -20.82 12.84
CA GLN A 18 -4.59 -20.89 11.40
C GLN A 18 -4.28 -19.53 10.76
N ASN A 19 -4.18 -18.45 11.53
CA ASN A 19 -3.38 -17.30 11.12
C ASN A 19 -1.90 -17.67 11.30
N LYS A 20 -1.44 -18.61 10.47
CA LYS A 20 -0.02 -18.85 10.26
C LYS A 20 0.54 -17.49 9.90
N SER A 21 1.33 -16.91 10.79
CA SER A 21 2.33 -15.92 10.46
C SER A 21 3.17 -16.53 9.34
N THR A 22 2.78 -16.31 8.11
CA THR A 22 3.73 -16.27 7.01
C THR A 22 4.67 -15.13 7.40
N PRO A 23 5.98 -15.38 7.54
CA PRO A 23 6.92 -14.28 7.69
C PRO A 23 6.68 -13.35 6.50
N PHE A 24 6.26 -12.12 6.79
CA PHE A 24 6.03 -11.09 5.77
C PHE A 24 7.31 -10.82 4.94
N SER A 25 8.47 -11.26 5.44
CA SER A 25 9.74 -11.29 4.73
C SER A 25 9.72 -12.10 3.42
N ALA A 26 8.76 -13.02 3.21
CA ALA A 26 8.66 -13.77 1.95
C ALA A 26 8.03 -12.97 0.80
N LEU A 27 7.49 -11.77 1.06
CA LEU A 27 6.89 -10.89 0.04
C LEU A 27 7.67 -9.59 -0.16
N SER A 28 8.75 -9.36 0.58
CA SER A 28 9.52 -8.11 0.52
C SER A 28 10.47 -8.00 -0.68
N ASN A 29 10.53 -9.02 -1.56
CA ASN A 29 11.35 -9.00 -2.77
C ASN A 29 10.47 -9.19 -4.01
N ARG A 30 9.47 -8.31 -4.21
CA ARG A 30 9.12 -7.96 -5.58
C ARG A 30 9.93 -6.72 -5.89
N ASP A 31 11.05 -6.98 -6.56
CA ASP A 31 11.87 -5.99 -7.21
C ASP A 31 10.97 -4.92 -7.83
N PHE A 32 11.27 -3.65 -7.51
CA PHE A 32 10.74 -2.55 -8.29
C PHE A 32 11.32 -2.72 -9.69
N ASP A 33 10.63 -3.45 -10.56
CA ASP A 33 10.93 -3.51 -11.99
C ASP A 33 10.88 -2.07 -12.51
N THR A 34 12.06 -1.47 -12.53
CA THR A 34 12.32 -0.12 -13.03
C THR A 34 12.53 -0.25 -14.53
N GLU A 35 11.51 -0.74 -15.23
CA GLU A 35 11.53 -0.81 -16.69
C GLU A 35 10.62 0.26 -17.28
N GLY A 36 11.26 1.32 -17.79
CA GLY A 36 10.64 2.26 -18.72
C GLY A 36 10.15 3.58 -18.14
N TYR A 37 11.02 4.39 -17.53
CA TYR A 37 10.73 5.83 -17.44
C TYR A 37 10.97 6.47 -18.82
N THR A 38 9.90 6.67 -19.59
CA THR A 38 9.93 7.66 -20.67
C THR A 38 10.08 9.02 -20.01
N ARG A 39 11.25 9.65 -20.17
CA ARG A 39 11.56 10.94 -19.57
C ARG A 39 10.68 12.01 -20.20
N ALA A 40 9.50 12.26 -19.62
CA ALA A 40 8.69 13.41 -19.96
C ALA A 40 9.28 14.65 -19.27
N ASP A 41 10.37 15.20 -19.82
CA ASP A 41 11.00 16.46 -19.39
C ASP A 41 10.13 17.67 -19.78
N SER A 42 8.85 17.68 -19.41
CA SER A 42 7.97 18.83 -19.57
C SER A 42 7.59 19.36 -18.19
N PRO A 43 7.91 20.63 -17.86
CA PRO A 43 7.45 21.26 -16.62
C PRO A 43 5.92 21.23 -16.44
N LEU A 44 5.18 21.12 -17.55
CA LEU A 44 3.73 20.95 -17.54
C LEU A 44 3.32 19.60 -16.94
N ALA A 45 4.02 18.52 -17.31
CA ALA A 45 3.75 17.17 -16.82
C ALA A 45 4.06 17.03 -15.33
N GLU A 46 5.09 17.71 -14.82
CA GLU A 46 5.40 17.74 -13.39
C GLU A 46 4.28 18.42 -12.59
N LYS A 47 3.81 19.59 -13.05
CA LYS A 47 2.74 20.33 -12.38
C LYS A 47 1.43 19.53 -12.35
N GLU A 48 1.10 18.87 -13.44
CA GLU A 48 -0.08 17.99 -13.54
C GLU A 48 0.03 16.81 -12.56
N LEU A 49 1.19 16.15 -12.47
CA LEU A 49 1.42 15.07 -11.53
C LEU A 49 1.26 15.53 -10.07
N MET A 50 1.82 16.69 -9.73
CA MET A 50 1.69 17.26 -8.38
C MET A 50 0.22 17.54 -8.03
N GLN A 51 -0.57 18.07 -8.97
CA GLN A 51 -2.00 18.27 -8.78
C GLN A 51 -2.75 16.95 -8.57
N LEU A 52 -2.38 15.89 -9.28
CA LEU A 52 -2.97 14.57 -9.08
C LEU A 52 -2.65 13.99 -7.70
N ILE A 53 -1.41 14.15 -7.23
CA ILE A 53 -1.00 13.74 -5.89
C ILE A 53 -1.80 14.52 -4.83
N ASP A 54 -2.00 15.82 -5.02
CA ASP A 54 -2.78 16.63 -4.08
C ASP A 54 -4.29 16.34 -4.11
N ASN A 55 -4.79 15.60 -5.11
CA ASN A 55 -6.16 15.09 -5.12
C ASN A 55 -6.31 13.75 -4.38
N LEU A 56 -5.22 13.12 -3.92
CA LEU A 56 -5.31 11.91 -3.10
C LEU A 56 -5.85 12.23 -1.69
N PRO A 57 -6.60 11.30 -1.07
CA PRO A 57 -6.91 11.34 0.35
C PRO A 57 -5.65 11.50 1.20
N GLU A 58 -5.75 12.24 2.30
CA GLU A 58 -4.60 12.69 3.11
C GLU A 58 -3.61 11.57 3.46
N GLY A 59 -4.08 10.45 4.01
CA GLY A 59 -3.21 9.32 4.37
C GLY A 59 -2.46 8.73 3.17
N TYR A 60 -3.17 8.54 2.05
CA TYR A 60 -2.56 8.00 0.82
C TYR A 60 -1.56 8.98 0.22
N ARG A 61 -1.85 10.28 0.28
CA ARG A 61 -0.95 11.35 -0.15
C ARG A 61 0.34 11.36 0.66
N LYS A 62 0.22 11.34 2.00
CA LYS A 62 1.37 11.42 2.91
C LYS A 62 2.28 10.21 2.74
N VAL A 63 1.70 9.00 2.70
CA VAL A 63 2.45 7.76 2.45
C VAL A 63 3.12 7.77 1.07
N PHE A 64 2.44 8.26 0.02
CA PHE A 64 3.03 8.35 -1.32
C PHE A 64 4.22 9.32 -1.37
N LYS A 65 4.08 10.53 -0.80
CA LYS A 65 5.16 11.52 -0.75
C LYS A 65 6.38 10.97 -0.01
N MET A 66 6.18 10.43 1.19
CA MET A 66 7.28 9.87 1.99
C MET A 66 7.96 8.69 1.29
N ALA A 67 7.21 7.76 0.70
CA ALA A 67 7.80 6.55 0.09
C ALA A 67 8.47 6.81 -1.27
N VAL A 68 7.86 7.63 -2.13
CA VAL A 68 8.27 7.76 -3.54
C VAL A 68 9.12 9.02 -3.78
N ILE A 69 8.78 10.12 -3.12
CA ILE A 69 9.49 11.40 -3.29
C ILE A 69 10.65 11.48 -2.31
N GLU A 70 10.40 11.14 -1.04
CA GLU A 70 11.40 11.28 0.02
C GLU A 70 12.23 10.00 0.24
N GLY A 71 11.77 8.84 -0.28
CA GLY A 71 12.52 7.58 -0.26
C GLY A 71 12.47 6.79 1.05
N TYR A 72 11.52 7.08 1.94
CA TYR A 72 11.38 6.40 3.22
C TYR A 72 10.91 4.95 3.04
N SER A 73 11.39 4.06 3.90
CA SER A 73 10.90 2.69 4.01
C SER A 73 9.52 2.64 4.67
N HIS A 74 8.76 1.57 4.42
CA HIS A 74 7.45 1.37 5.06
C HIS A 74 7.52 1.26 6.59
N LYS A 75 8.69 0.92 7.15
CA LYS A 75 8.90 0.90 8.60
C LYS A 75 9.02 2.32 9.15
N GLU A 76 9.87 3.16 8.54
CA GLU A 76 10.04 4.56 8.95
C GLU A 76 8.72 5.35 8.79
N ILE A 77 7.98 5.12 7.70
CA ILE A 77 6.66 5.73 7.49
C ILE A 77 5.66 5.27 8.56
N ALA A 78 5.71 4.00 8.96
CA ALA A 78 4.84 3.45 9.98
C ALA A 78 5.10 4.09 11.35
N GLU A 79 6.36 4.26 11.72
CA GLU A 79 6.78 4.93 12.94
C GLU A 79 6.38 6.41 12.95
N GLU A 80 6.60 7.14 11.84
CA GLU A 80 6.26 8.57 11.72
C GLU A 80 4.75 8.84 11.75
N LEU A 81 3.94 7.92 11.21
CA LEU A 81 2.49 8.09 11.09
C LEU A 81 1.68 7.36 12.16
N ASP A 82 2.34 6.67 13.09
CA ASP A 82 1.72 5.79 14.08
C ASP A 82 0.72 4.79 13.43
N ILE A 83 1.17 4.15 12.35
CA ILE A 83 0.43 3.11 11.64
C ILE A 83 1.26 1.84 11.51
N GLU A 84 0.64 0.76 11.10
CA GLU A 84 1.36 -0.47 10.84
C GLU A 84 2.13 -0.43 9.49
N PRO A 85 3.32 -1.06 9.36
CA PRO A 85 4.06 -1.11 8.10
C PRO A 85 3.25 -1.70 6.93
N HIS A 86 2.40 -2.69 7.21
CA HIS A 86 1.49 -3.26 6.21
C HIS A 86 0.41 -2.27 5.75
N SER A 87 0.01 -1.34 6.64
CA SER A 87 -0.89 -0.25 6.31
C SER A 87 -0.21 0.74 5.38
N SER A 88 1.04 1.16 5.66
CA SER A 88 1.84 1.99 4.75
C SER A 88 1.94 1.38 3.35
N SER A 89 2.28 0.09 3.25
CA SER A 89 2.36 -0.61 1.95
C SER A 89 1.02 -0.67 1.20
N SER A 90 -0.07 -0.97 1.92
CA SER A 90 -1.43 -1.00 1.35
C SER A 90 -1.89 0.37 0.87
N GLN A 91 -1.60 1.43 1.63
CA GLN A 91 -1.90 2.81 1.29
C GLN A 91 -1.13 3.26 0.04
N LEU A 92 0.17 2.93 -0.06
CA LEU A 92 0.97 3.23 -1.25
C LEU A 92 0.40 2.55 -2.51
N THR A 93 -0.01 1.29 -2.39
CA THR A 93 -0.60 0.53 -3.50
C THR A 93 -1.90 1.18 -3.99
N ARG A 94 -2.77 1.57 -3.04
CA ARG A 94 -4.03 2.28 -3.36
C ARG A 94 -3.77 3.66 -3.96
N ALA A 95 -2.79 4.40 -3.45
CA ALA A 95 -2.39 5.70 -3.99
C ALA A 95 -1.97 5.57 -5.46
N LYS A 96 -1.08 4.61 -5.78
CA LYS A 96 -0.66 4.33 -7.17
C LYS A 96 -1.84 3.97 -8.07
N ALA A 97 -2.76 3.13 -7.60
CA ALA A 97 -3.95 2.77 -8.38
C ALA A 97 -4.87 3.98 -8.65
N MET A 98 -5.07 4.85 -7.66
CA MET A 98 -5.85 6.08 -7.82
C MET A 98 -5.21 7.03 -8.83
N LEU A 99 -3.89 7.26 -8.73
CA LEU A 99 -3.16 8.11 -9.68
C LEU A 99 -3.26 7.58 -11.11
N ARG A 100 -3.08 6.27 -11.32
CA ARG A 100 -3.26 5.63 -12.64
C ARG A 100 -4.67 5.83 -13.19
N ASN A 101 -5.69 5.68 -12.34
CA ASN A 101 -7.08 5.91 -12.76
C ASN A 101 -7.35 7.37 -13.13
N MET A 102 -6.75 8.33 -12.41
CA MET A 102 -6.88 9.75 -12.73
C MET A 102 -6.18 10.09 -14.05
N LEU A 103 -4.97 9.57 -14.26
CA LEU A 103 -4.22 9.73 -15.52
C LEU A 103 -5.01 9.17 -16.71
N ASN A 104 -5.55 7.96 -16.59
CA ASN A 104 -6.35 7.34 -17.65
C ASN A 104 -7.60 8.16 -17.99
N LYS A 105 -8.21 8.85 -17.01
CA LYS A 105 -9.35 9.74 -17.26
C LYS A 105 -8.95 11.02 -17.97
N GLN A 106 -7.73 11.52 -17.73
CA GLN A 106 -7.22 12.72 -18.40
C GLN A 106 -6.75 12.43 -19.83
N THR A 107 -6.29 11.21 -20.11
CA THR A 107 -5.80 10.81 -21.45
C THR A 107 -6.88 10.31 -22.40
N LEU A 108 -8.15 10.22 -21.96
CA LEU A 108 -9.30 9.86 -22.80
C LEU A 108 -9.99 11.14 -23.31
N PRO A 109 -9.94 11.45 -24.62
CA PRO A 109 -10.75 12.50 -25.25
C PRO A 109 -12.23 12.10 -25.40
#